data_AF-A0A917S9M9-F1
#
_entry.id   AF-A0A917S9M9-F1
#
_cell.length_a   1.000
_cell.length_b   1.000
_cell.length_c   1.000
_cell.angle_alpha   90.00
_cell.angle_beta   90.00
_cell.angle_gamma   90.00
#
_symmetry.space_group_name_H-M   'P 1'
#
loop_
_entity.id
_entity.type
_entity.pdbx_description
1 polymer ?
#
loop_
_entity_poly.entity_id
_entity_poly.type
_entity_poly.pdbx_seq_one_letter_code
_entity_poly.pdbx_strand_id
1 'polypeptide(L)'
;MRGRDGWERPHARWATHTAYSDPGRHAELVGALPQGAETACAVARNVIGHFGTDFVNLTEARRDEVNLRSVARILDVDQARHPYGLDLPRDRQGRVAGCCRDHSVFVVGLLREQGTPARTRVGFADYLIPDRRVDHVVVDYRAAGRWIRTDPEMAPGTVPFDPADMKIESDGRFQTAAEAWQSCRHDPDNLDRYLVPPGSGFADAAHVIRAYVALELAHWCGQELLLWDTWPDLDAFDADLVDRVARLLVAADTGDKASEVELTAIYHRFGPHGTVTQLSPFGKPPRQVRIETEPNDRQQP
;
A
#
# COMPACT_ATOMS: atom_id res chain seq x y z
N MET A 1 -15.59 16.50 -38.59
CA MET A 1 -15.98 15.15 -38.14
C MET A 1 -14.83 14.56 -37.34
N ARG A 2 -14.91 14.60 -36.00
CA ARG A 2 -13.90 14.01 -35.11
C ARG A 2 -14.43 12.63 -34.70
N GLY A 3 -13.69 11.58 -35.04
CA GLY A 3 -13.99 10.20 -34.67
C GLY A 3 -13.93 10.05 -33.15
N ARG A 4 -15.00 9.49 -32.60
CA ARG A 4 -15.11 9.03 -31.23
C ARG A 4 -14.43 7.68 -31.17
N ASP A 5 -13.28 7.59 -30.51
CA ASP A 5 -12.72 6.33 -30.02
C ASP A 5 -11.98 6.63 -28.71
N GLY A 6 -12.75 6.99 -27.69
CA GLY A 6 -12.28 7.12 -26.31
C GLY A 6 -12.19 5.74 -25.67
N TRP A 7 -11.20 4.94 -26.05
CA TRP A 7 -10.79 3.79 -25.25
C TRP A 7 -9.69 4.26 -24.31
N GLU A 8 -10.06 4.67 -23.09
CA GLU A 8 -9.10 4.71 -22.01
C GLU A 8 -8.47 3.32 -21.90
N ARG A 9 -7.15 3.25 -22.04
CA ARG A 9 -6.43 1.97 -21.89
C ARG A 9 -6.81 1.40 -20.52
N PRO A 10 -7.14 0.10 -20.39
CA PRO A 10 -7.63 -0.52 -19.15
C PRO A 10 -6.73 -0.38 -17.91
N HIS A 11 -5.57 0.26 -18.04
CA HIS A 11 -4.58 0.50 -16.99
C HIS A 11 -4.27 1.99 -16.74
N ALA A 12 -4.95 2.92 -17.44
CA ALA A 12 -4.66 4.36 -17.34
C ALA A 12 -4.69 4.84 -15.89
N ARG A 13 -5.69 4.43 -15.11
CA ARG A 13 -5.82 4.77 -13.69
C ARG A 13 -4.63 4.36 -12.83
N TRP A 14 -3.94 3.28 -13.20
CA TRP A 14 -2.81 2.75 -12.44
C TRP A 14 -1.49 3.45 -12.77
N ALA A 15 -1.43 4.18 -13.88
CA ALA A 15 -0.30 5.05 -14.23
C ALA A 15 -0.46 6.47 -13.67
N THR A 16 -1.67 6.89 -13.30
CA THR A 16 -1.94 8.22 -12.73
C THR A 16 -1.61 8.26 -11.24
N HIS A 17 -0.99 9.35 -10.78
CA HIS A 17 -0.75 9.57 -9.36
C HIS A 17 -2.05 9.81 -8.58
N THR A 18 -2.06 9.30 -7.36
CA THR A 18 -2.99 9.67 -6.28
C THR A 18 -2.35 10.76 -5.42
N ALA A 19 -3.12 11.36 -4.51
CA ALA A 19 -2.59 12.28 -3.48
C ALA A 19 -1.40 11.69 -2.69
N TYR A 20 -1.40 10.38 -2.50
CA TYR A 20 -0.40 9.67 -1.73
C TYR A 20 0.87 9.38 -2.53
N SER A 21 0.75 9.12 -3.84
CA SER A 21 1.86 8.68 -4.68
C SER A 21 2.51 9.82 -5.48
N ASP A 22 1.91 11.00 -5.54
CA ASP A 22 2.48 12.17 -6.20
C ASP A 22 3.74 12.67 -5.45
N PRO A 23 4.91 12.77 -6.12
CA PRO A 23 6.12 13.33 -5.50
C PRO A 23 6.05 14.86 -5.31
N GLY A 24 5.06 15.54 -5.91
CA GLY A 24 4.88 16.98 -5.81
C GLY A 24 6.11 17.74 -6.31
N ARG A 25 6.65 18.66 -5.50
CA ARG A 25 7.82 19.47 -5.84
C ARG A 25 9.11 18.67 -6.06
N HIS A 26 9.13 17.39 -5.69
CA HIS A 26 10.28 16.50 -5.86
C HIS A 26 10.23 15.69 -7.16
N ALA A 27 9.31 15.99 -8.08
CA ALA A 27 9.19 15.27 -9.35
C ALA A 27 10.51 15.21 -10.13
N GLU A 28 11.28 16.31 -10.18
CA GLU A 28 12.60 16.32 -10.85
C GLU A 28 13.62 15.40 -10.16
N LEU A 29 13.62 15.38 -8.83
CA LEU A 29 14.49 14.51 -8.03
C LEU A 29 14.17 13.03 -8.27
N VAL A 30 12.89 12.70 -8.38
CA VAL A 30 12.42 11.34 -8.73
C VAL A 30 12.73 11.01 -10.19
N GLY A 31 12.51 11.94 -11.11
CA GLY A 31 12.73 11.77 -12.55
C GLY A 31 14.21 11.59 -12.94
N ALA A 32 15.14 12.01 -12.08
CA ALA A 32 16.57 11.81 -12.27
C ALA A 32 17.05 10.37 -12.00
N LEU A 33 16.21 9.54 -11.36
CA LEU A 33 16.56 8.16 -11.03
C LEU A 33 16.54 7.23 -12.25
N PRO A 34 17.40 6.19 -12.27
CA PRO A 34 17.26 5.11 -13.24
C PRO A 34 15.87 4.47 -13.19
N GLN A 35 15.36 4.07 -14.35
CA GLN A 35 14.05 3.46 -14.47
C GLN A 35 14.04 2.00 -14.02
N GLY A 36 12.92 1.56 -13.44
CA GLY A 36 12.67 0.15 -13.14
C GLY A 36 12.34 -0.12 -11.67
N ALA A 37 11.60 -1.21 -11.46
CA ALA A 37 11.13 -1.61 -10.13
C ALA A 37 12.27 -1.94 -9.16
N GLU A 38 13.35 -2.57 -9.64
CA GLU A 38 14.51 -2.88 -8.78
C GLU A 38 15.14 -1.61 -8.21
N THR A 39 15.37 -0.60 -9.06
CA THR A 39 15.88 0.72 -8.63
C THR A 39 14.89 1.40 -7.69
N ALA A 40 13.59 1.40 -8.01
CA ALA A 40 12.58 2.01 -7.15
C ALA A 40 12.55 1.38 -5.75
N CYS A 41 12.58 0.05 -5.66
CA CYS A 41 12.63 -0.68 -4.40
C CYS A 41 13.95 -0.41 -3.63
N ALA A 42 15.08 -0.36 -4.32
CA ALA A 42 16.36 -0.02 -3.70
C ALA A 42 16.38 1.40 -3.10
N VAL A 43 15.82 2.38 -3.84
CA VAL A 43 15.68 3.75 -3.36
C VAL A 43 14.71 3.82 -2.18
N ALA A 44 13.58 3.12 -2.22
CA ALA A 44 12.63 3.08 -1.12
C ALA A 44 13.30 2.60 0.18
N ARG A 45 14.06 1.49 0.14
CA ARG A 45 14.83 0.99 1.30
C ARG A 45 15.98 1.89 1.74
N ASN A 46 16.45 2.76 0.84
CA ASN A 46 17.47 3.75 1.17
C ASN A 46 16.84 4.95 1.89
N VAL A 47 15.68 5.42 1.44
CA VAL A 47 14.97 6.61 1.98
C VAL A 47 14.20 6.30 3.26
N ILE A 48 13.55 5.14 3.31
CA ILE A 48 12.62 4.73 4.36
C ILE A 48 13.27 3.60 5.18
N GLY A 49 13.05 3.63 6.49
CA GLY A 49 13.29 2.49 7.37
C GLY A 49 11.97 2.03 7.98
N HIS A 50 11.77 0.73 8.12
CA HIS A 50 10.59 0.20 8.77
C HIS A 50 10.68 0.42 10.29
N PHE A 51 9.68 1.09 10.87
CA PHE A 51 9.71 1.57 12.26
C PHE A 51 9.87 0.43 13.29
N GLY A 52 9.38 -0.76 12.96
CA GLY A 52 9.42 -1.95 13.83
C GLY A 52 10.72 -2.76 13.77
N THR A 53 11.61 -2.51 12.80
CA THR A 53 12.76 -3.39 12.54
C THR A 53 14.08 -2.66 12.29
N ASP A 54 14.07 -1.48 11.66
CA ASP A 54 15.30 -0.80 11.22
C ASP A 54 15.87 0.21 12.24
N PHE A 55 15.06 0.61 13.23
CA PHE A 55 15.46 1.57 14.24
C PHE A 55 15.72 0.87 15.57
N VAL A 56 16.94 1.06 16.10
CA VAL A 56 17.27 0.59 17.45
C VAL A 56 16.49 1.39 18.49
N ASN A 57 16.35 2.71 18.27
CA ASN A 57 15.60 3.62 19.14
C ASN A 57 14.94 4.72 18.31
N LEU A 58 13.68 4.54 17.93
CA LEU A 58 12.91 5.62 17.31
C LEU A 58 12.43 6.60 18.40
N THR A 59 13.02 7.79 18.41
CA THR A 59 12.73 8.83 19.41
C THR A 59 11.28 9.31 19.30
N GLU A 60 10.72 9.79 20.42
CA GLU A 60 9.32 10.24 20.46
C GLU A 60 9.00 11.34 19.43
N ALA A 61 9.95 12.27 19.22
CA ALA A 61 9.85 13.34 18.23
C ALA A 61 9.73 12.84 16.78
N ARG A 62 10.18 11.61 16.51
CA ARG A 62 10.18 11.00 15.18
C ARG A 62 9.06 9.99 14.96
N ARG A 63 8.35 9.58 16.03
CA ARG A 63 7.26 8.59 15.94
C ARG A 63 6.12 9.02 15.03
N ASP A 64 5.94 10.32 14.81
CA ASP A 64 4.88 10.80 13.90
C ASP A 64 5.28 10.72 12.41
N GLU A 65 6.54 10.41 12.07
CA GLU A 65 6.99 10.17 10.69
C GLU A 65 6.24 9.00 10.03
N VAL A 66 5.87 7.97 10.80
CA VAL A 66 5.11 6.82 10.26
C VAL A 66 3.74 7.22 9.71
N ASN A 67 3.28 8.43 10.04
CA ASN A 67 1.98 8.97 9.62
C ASN A 67 2.07 9.99 8.48
N LEU A 68 3.20 10.07 7.75
CA LEU A 68 3.41 11.08 6.70
C LEU A 68 2.50 10.87 5.47
N ARG A 69 2.04 9.63 5.21
CA ARG A 69 1.06 9.23 4.18
C ARG A 69 1.48 9.43 2.72
N SER A 70 2.03 10.58 2.35
CA SER A 70 2.31 10.94 0.95
C SER A 70 3.81 10.88 0.63
N VAL A 71 4.15 10.48 -0.60
CA VAL A 71 5.53 10.48 -1.13
C VAL A 71 6.16 11.85 -1.00
N ALA A 72 5.46 12.93 -1.36
CA ALA A 72 5.95 14.29 -1.19
C ALA A 72 6.40 14.58 0.26
N ARG A 73 5.59 14.23 1.27
CA ARG A 73 5.94 14.44 2.70
C ARG A 73 7.09 13.56 3.17
N ILE A 74 7.20 12.33 2.67
CA ILE A 74 8.36 11.47 2.94
C ILE A 74 9.63 12.11 2.37
N LEU A 75 9.57 12.60 1.13
CA LEU A 75 10.69 13.29 0.47
C LEU A 75 11.03 14.62 1.15
N ASP A 76 10.06 15.34 1.69
CA ASP A 76 10.30 16.57 2.47
C ASP A 76 11.18 16.29 3.70
N VAL A 77 10.82 15.27 4.48
CA VAL A 77 11.57 14.89 5.68
C VAL A 77 12.95 14.34 5.30
N ASP A 78 13.02 13.55 4.23
CA ASP A 78 14.29 13.02 3.75
C ASP A 78 15.24 14.12 3.26
N GLN A 79 14.81 14.99 2.36
CA GLN A 79 15.65 16.01 1.75
C GLN A 79 16.07 17.10 2.73
N ALA A 80 15.31 17.33 3.80
CA ALA A 80 15.73 18.19 4.90
C ALA A 80 16.94 17.63 5.66
N ARG A 81 17.15 16.30 5.66
CA ARG A 81 18.27 15.61 6.30
C ARG A 81 19.40 15.31 5.33
N HIS A 82 19.04 15.01 4.09
CA HIS A 82 19.92 14.50 3.04
C HIS A 82 19.71 15.31 1.75
N PRO A 83 20.28 16.53 1.64
CA PRO A 83 20.07 17.42 0.50
C PRO A 83 20.92 16.99 -0.72
N TYR A 84 20.77 15.74 -1.12
CA TYR A 84 21.49 15.08 -2.22
C TYR A 84 20.64 13.93 -2.78
N GLY A 85 21.13 13.33 -3.88
CA GLY A 85 20.40 12.31 -4.66
C GLY A 85 19.79 11.16 -3.84
N LEU A 86 18.64 10.67 -4.29
CA LEU A 86 17.92 9.56 -3.65
C LEU A 86 18.66 8.21 -3.79
N ASP A 87 19.56 8.11 -4.77
CA ASP A 87 20.45 6.98 -5.05
C ASP A 87 21.70 6.92 -4.15
N LEU A 88 22.07 8.05 -3.52
CA LEU A 88 23.21 8.07 -2.60
C LEU A 88 22.84 7.48 -1.23
N PRO A 89 23.73 6.68 -0.60
CA PRO A 89 23.41 5.99 0.65
C PRO A 89 23.04 6.92 1.81
N ARG A 90 21.95 6.58 2.50
CA ARG A 90 21.54 7.20 3.77
C ARG A 90 21.96 6.34 4.94
N ASP A 91 22.42 6.98 6.02
CA ASP A 91 22.61 6.29 7.29
C ASP A 91 21.30 5.68 7.76
N ARG A 92 21.35 4.45 8.30
CA ARG A 92 20.14 3.71 8.70
C ARG A 92 19.29 4.47 9.70
N GLN A 93 19.90 5.15 10.67
CA GLN A 93 19.15 5.93 11.65
C GLN A 93 18.67 7.27 11.09
N GLY A 94 19.27 7.77 10.01
CA GLY A 94 18.84 9.00 9.31
C GLY A 94 17.59 8.85 8.45
N ARG A 95 17.27 7.62 7.99
CA ARG A 95 16.11 7.31 7.14
C ARG A 95 14.79 7.76 7.74
N VAL A 96 13.82 8.09 6.91
CA VAL A 96 12.46 8.44 7.35
C VAL A 96 11.81 7.19 7.93
N ALA A 97 11.21 7.29 9.12
CA ALA A 97 10.51 6.16 9.70
C ALA A 97 9.15 5.98 9.01
N GLY A 98 8.92 4.78 8.47
CA GLY A 98 7.66 4.38 7.83
C GLY A 98 7.40 2.90 8.05
N CYS A 99 6.49 2.31 7.26
CA CYS A 99 6.23 0.88 7.25
C CYS A 99 6.14 0.29 5.83
N CYS A 100 5.70 -0.97 5.71
CA CYS A 100 5.50 -1.66 4.44
C CYS A 100 4.62 -0.88 3.44
N ARG A 101 3.60 -0.19 3.96
CA ARG A 101 2.73 0.68 3.17
C ARG A 101 3.47 1.88 2.60
N ASP A 102 4.35 2.50 3.38
CA ASP A 102 5.10 3.69 2.93
C ASP A 102 6.15 3.32 1.89
N HIS A 103 6.87 2.22 2.08
CA HIS A 103 7.73 1.65 1.04
C HIS A 103 6.95 1.37 -0.24
N SER A 104 5.77 0.75 -0.14
CA SER A 104 4.94 0.41 -1.30
C SER A 104 4.41 1.63 -2.03
N VAL A 105 3.89 2.64 -1.32
CA VAL A 105 3.40 3.87 -1.94
C VAL A 105 4.53 4.68 -2.54
N PHE A 106 5.72 4.68 -1.93
CA PHE A 106 6.92 5.30 -2.49
C PHE A 106 7.32 4.66 -3.81
N VAL A 107 7.41 3.32 -3.87
CA VAL A 107 7.71 2.59 -5.11
C VAL A 107 6.64 2.83 -6.18
N VAL A 108 5.36 2.80 -5.82
CA VAL A 108 4.27 3.13 -6.75
C VAL A 108 4.42 4.54 -7.30
N GLY A 109 4.77 5.53 -6.47
CA GLY A 109 5.05 6.89 -6.90
C GLY A 109 6.19 6.97 -7.91
N LEU A 110 7.33 6.34 -7.62
CA LEU A 110 8.47 6.30 -8.54
C LEU A 110 8.11 5.64 -9.88
N LEU A 111 7.40 4.52 -9.86
CA LEU A 111 6.98 3.81 -11.07
C LEU A 111 5.98 4.63 -11.90
N ARG A 112 5.02 5.29 -11.25
CA ARG A 112 4.04 6.16 -11.92
C ARG A 112 4.69 7.38 -12.55
N GLU A 113 5.67 8.00 -11.90
CA GLU A 113 6.45 9.12 -12.47
C GLU A 113 7.23 8.68 -13.72
N GLN A 114 7.64 7.41 -13.78
CA GLN A 114 8.28 6.79 -14.95
C GLN A 114 7.26 6.28 -16.00
N GLY A 115 5.96 6.50 -15.79
CA GLY A 115 4.90 6.05 -16.69
C GLY A 115 4.57 4.55 -16.60
N THR A 116 5.08 3.85 -15.60
CA THR A 116 4.79 2.43 -15.35
C THR A 116 3.52 2.30 -14.50
N PRO A 117 2.46 1.63 -14.99
CA PRO A 117 1.28 1.37 -14.18
C PRO A 117 1.63 0.54 -12.95
N ALA A 118 1.29 1.04 -11.76
CA ALA A 118 1.59 0.41 -10.49
C ALA A 118 0.46 0.63 -9.47
N ARG A 119 0.33 -0.28 -8.50
CA ARG A 119 -0.66 -0.22 -7.43
C ARG A 119 -0.14 -0.92 -6.18
N THR A 120 -0.57 -0.45 -5.02
CA THR A 120 -0.33 -1.15 -3.76
C THR A 120 -1.33 -2.30 -3.59
N ARG A 121 -0.93 -3.34 -2.87
CA ARG A 121 -1.76 -4.49 -2.51
C ARG A 121 -1.73 -4.71 -1.01
N VAL A 122 -2.89 -4.69 -0.38
CA VAL A 122 -3.07 -4.94 1.06
C VAL A 122 -3.35 -6.42 1.25
N GLY A 123 -2.69 -7.06 2.21
CA GLY A 123 -2.83 -8.49 2.42
C GLY A 123 -1.92 -9.02 3.51
N PHE A 124 -1.46 -10.26 3.32
CA PHE A 124 -0.72 -11.00 4.32
C PHE A 124 0.43 -11.82 3.71
N ALA A 125 1.62 -11.70 4.29
CA ALA A 125 2.85 -12.37 3.87
C ALA A 125 3.20 -13.55 4.79
N ASP A 126 3.59 -14.69 4.21
CA ASP A 126 3.99 -15.91 4.95
C ASP A 126 5.51 -16.07 5.15
N TYR A 127 6.28 -15.07 4.75
CA TYR A 127 7.75 -15.11 4.73
C TYR A 127 8.40 -14.13 5.71
N LEU A 128 7.61 -13.40 6.50
CA LEU A 128 8.09 -12.48 7.53
C LEU A 128 8.24 -13.16 8.88
N ILE A 129 7.32 -14.07 9.22
CA ILE A 129 7.33 -14.88 10.44
C ILE A 129 7.07 -16.34 10.08
N PRO A 130 7.91 -17.29 10.52
CA PRO A 130 7.68 -18.71 10.25
C PRO A 130 6.27 -19.16 10.65
N ASP A 131 5.65 -19.96 9.79
CA ASP A 131 4.33 -20.58 9.98
C ASP A 131 3.18 -19.58 10.26
N ARG A 132 3.37 -18.30 9.95
CA ARG A 132 2.39 -17.24 10.20
C ARG A 132 2.27 -16.32 9.00
N ARG A 133 1.05 -15.84 8.79
CA ARG A 133 0.69 -14.80 7.84
C ARG A 133 0.54 -13.48 8.59
N VAL A 134 1.41 -12.53 8.28
CA VAL A 134 1.44 -11.20 8.91
C VAL A 134 0.91 -10.18 7.95
N ASP A 135 0.17 -9.21 8.44
CA ASP A 135 -0.32 -8.13 7.61
C ASP A 135 0.82 -7.39 6.91
N HIS A 136 0.62 -7.09 5.62
CA HIS A 136 1.68 -6.52 4.79
C HIS A 136 1.10 -5.77 3.60
N VAL A 137 1.90 -4.85 3.05
CA VAL A 137 1.59 -4.15 1.80
C VAL A 137 2.73 -4.34 0.82
N VAL A 138 2.38 -4.75 -0.40
CA VAL A 138 3.32 -4.97 -1.51
C VAL A 138 2.89 -4.18 -2.75
N VAL A 139 3.67 -4.26 -3.83
CA VAL A 139 3.41 -3.54 -5.08
C VAL A 139 3.14 -4.52 -6.21
N ASP A 140 2.03 -4.33 -6.93
CA ASP A 140 1.85 -4.89 -8.27
C ASP A 140 2.21 -3.80 -9.29
N TYR A 141 3.07 -4.10 -10.26
CA TYR A 141 3.42 -3.21 -11.37
C TYR A 141 3.34 -3.91 -12.72
N ARG A 142 3.15 -3.14 -13.79
CA ARG A 142 3.00 -3.68 -15.14
C ARG A 142 4.33 -3.66 -15.89
N ALA A 143 4.84 -4.84 -16.24
CA ALA A 143 6.02 -5.00 -17.08
C ALA A 143 5.85 -6.18 -18.04
N ALA A 144 6.42 -6.07 -19.24
CA ALA A 144 6.34 -7.10 -20.28
C ALA A 144 4.89 -7.60 -20.56
N GLY A 145 3.91 -6.72 -20.47
CA GLY A 145 2.50 -7.07 -20.73
C GLY A 145 1.84 -7.93 -19.64
N ARG A 146 2.44 -8.10 -18.45
CA ARG A 146 1.84 -8.76 -17.28
C ARG A 146 1.97 -7.93 -16.01
N TRP A 147 1.21 -8.30 -14.97
CA TRP A 147 1.42 -7.78 -13.63
C TRP A 147 2.54 -8.59 -12.98
N ILE A 148 3.42 -7.90 -12.28
CA ILE A 148 4.51 -8.46 -11.49
C ILE A 148 4.35 -7.93 -10.07
N ARG A 149 4.45 -8.81 -9.08
CA ARG A 149 4.41 -8.43 -7.68
C ARG A 149 5.82 -8.30 -7.14
N THR A 150 6.07 -7.25 -6.38
CA THR A 150 7.33 -7.04 -5.66
C THR A 150 7.06 -6.60 -4.23
N ASP A 151 7.87 -7.11 -3.31
CA ASP A 151 7.96 -6.62 -1.95
C ASP A 151 9.08 -5.57 -1.85
N PRO A 152 8.73 -4.28 -1.64
CA PRO A 152 9.72 -3.22 -1.63
C PRO A 152 10.62 -3.24 -0.38
N GLU A 153 10.22 -3.90 0.71
CA GLU A 153 11.02 -3.97 1.94
C GLU A 153 12.10 -5.04 1.88
N MET A 154 11.92 -6.05 1.03
CA MET A 154 12.84 -7.17 0.92
C MET A 154 13.95 -6.88 -0.09
N ALA A 155 15.21 -6.95 0.36
CA ALA A 155 16.36 -6.89 -0.52
C ALA A 155 16.64 -8.28 -1.14
N PRO A 156 17.24 -8.34 -2.33
CA PRO A 156 17.65 -9.62 -2.90
C PRO A 156 18.48 -10.45 -1.91
N GLY A 157 18.07 -11.71 -1.70
CA GLY A 157 18.74 -12.64 -0.78
C GLY A 157 18.29 -12.57 0.69
N THR A 158 17.38 -11.66 1.08
CA THR A 158 16.80 -11.67 2.46
C THR A 158 15.71 -12.72 2.64
N VAL A 159 15.15 -13.21 1.53
CA VAL A 159 14.14 -14.28 1.46
C VAL A 159 14.59 -15.34 0.45
N PRO A 160 14.13 -16.60 0.54
CA PRO A 160 14.60 -17.71 -0.32
C PRO A 160 14.00 -17.70 -1.75
N PHE A 161 13.42 -16.58 -2.17
CA PHE A 161 12.83 -16.35 -3.49
C PHE A 161 13.20 -14.94 -3.96
N ASP A 162 12.88 -14.59 -5.21
CA ASP A 162 13.10 -13.24 -5.70
C ASP A 162 11.96 -12.29 -5.24
N PRO A 163 12.22 -11.32 -4.35
CA PRO A 163 11.20 -10.37 -3.93
C PRO A 163 10.84 -9.34 -5.02
N ALA A 164 11.53 -9.30 -6.15
CA ALA A 164 11.24 -8.41 -7.28
C ALA A 164 10.28 -9.02 -8.34
N ASP A 165 10.11 -10.35 -8.34
CA ASP A 165 9.20 -11.10 -9.23
C ASP A 165 8.49 -12.21 -8.46
N MET A 166 7.65 -11.80 -7.51
CA MET A 166 6.76 -12.69 -6.79
C MET A 166 5.61 -13.11 -7.71
N LYS A 167 5.27 -14.39 -7.65
CA LYS A 167 4.10 -14.91 -8.36
C LYS A 167 2.81 -14.34 -7.77
N ILE A 168 1.91 -13.93 -8.65
CA ILE A 168 0.55 -13.51 -8.29
C ILE A 168 -0.34 -14.75 -8.39
N GLU A 169 -0.39 -15.51 -7.30
CA GLU A 169 -1.16 -16.74 -7.15
C GLU A 169 -1.95 -16.64 -5.83
N SER A 170 -3.19 -17.13 -5.80
CA SER A 170 -4.08 -16.97 -4.65
C SER A 170 -3.64 -17.74 -3.40
N ASP A 171 -2.76 -18.73 -3.55
CA ASP A 171 -2.11 -19.50 -2.49
C ASP A 171 -0.63 -19.14 -2.33
N GLY A 172 -0.20 -18.05 -2.97
CA GLY A 172 1.18 -17.59 -2.98
C GLY A 172 1.71 -17.13 -1.63
N ARG A 173 2.99 -16.76 -1.65
CA ARG A 173 3.76 -16.19 -0.53
C ARG A 173 3.09 -14.96 0.10
N PHE A 174 2.44 -14.17 -0.75
CA PHE A 174 1.58 -13.07 -0.33
C PHE A 174 0.17 -13.32 -0.85
N GLN A 175 -0.80 -13.29 0.06
CA GLN A 175 -2.23 -13.31 -0.26
C GLN A 175 -2.81 -11.93 0.00
N THR A 176 -3.56 -11.40 -0.95
CA THR A 176 -4.34 -10.18 -0.73
C THR A 176 -5.39 -10.41 0.36
N ALA A 177 -5.92 -9.34 0.96
CA ALA A 177 -6.91 -9.50 2.03
C ALA A 177 -8.18 -10.22 1.52
N ALA A 178 -8.59 -9.93 0.27
CA ALA A 178 -9.67 -10.64 -0.41
C ALA A 178 -9.40 -12.15 -0.60
N GLU A 179 -8.20 -12.51 -1.05
CA GLU A 179 -7.80 -13.93 -1.21
C GLU A 179 -7.71 -14.64 0.14
N ALA A 180 -7.16 -13.98 1.16
CA ALA A 180 -7.09 -14.50 2.53
C ALA A 180 -8.49 -14.79 3.08
N TRP A 181 -9.42 -13.86 2.91
CA TRP A 181 -10.82 -14.05 3.30
C TRP A 181 -11.43 -15.25 2.59
N GLN A 182 -11.35 -15.33 1.26
CA GLN A 182 -11.90 -16.45 0.49
C GLN A 182 -11.30 -17.80 0.93
N SER A 183 -9.99 -17.84 1.20
CA SER A 183 -9.31 -19.03 1.71
C SER A 183 -9.86 -19.47 3.06
N CYS A 184 -10.03 -18.55 4.01
CA CYS A 184 -10.59 -18.86 5.34
C CYS A 184 -12.09 -19.20 5.29
N ARG A 185 -12.83 -18.68 4.30
CA ARG A 185 -14.24 -19.04 4.09
C ARG A 185 -14.40 -20.45 3.51
N HIS A 186 -13.46 -20.87 2.66
CA HIS A 186 -13.42 -22.23 2.14
C HIS A 186 -12.99 -23.25 3.21
N ASP A 187 -11.98 -22.88 4.01
CA ASP A 187 -11.41 -23.72 5.06
C ASP A 187 -11.12 -22.86 6.31
N PRO A 188 -12.01 -22.88 7.32
CA PRO A 188 -11.88 -22.10 8.54
C PRO A 188 -10.62 -22.37 9.36
N ASP A 189 -10.00 -23.55 9.23
CA ASP A 189 -8.79 -23.90 9.97
C ASP A 189 -7.60 -23.03 9.53
N ASN A 190 -7.68 -22.39 8.36
CA ASN A 190 -6.66 -21.43 7.92
C ASN A 190 -6.56 -20.19 8.80
N LEU A 191 -7.61 -19.84 9.58
CA LEU A 191 -7.58 -18.65 10.45
C LEU A 191 -6.41 -18.67 11.44
N ASP A 192 -6.02 -19.86 11.91
CA ASP A 192 -4.91 -20.05 12.86
C ASP A 192 -3.54 -19.61 12.31
N ARG A 193 -3.43 -19.46 10.99
CA ARG A 193 -2.21 -19.00 10.32
C ARG A 193 -2.04 -17.49 10.40
N TYR A 194 -3.12 -16.72 10.55
CA TYR A 194 -3.09 -15.25 10.47
C TYR A 194 -2.89 -14.63 11.84
N LEU A 195 -1.94 -13.70 11.95
CA LEU A 195 -1.68 -13.02 13.22
C LEU A 195 -2.65 -11.87 13.45
N VAL A 196 -3.05 -11.75 14.72
CA VAL A 196 -3.66 -10.54 15.25
C VAL A 196 -2.54 -9.60 15.69
N PRO A 197 -2.41 -8.39 15.11
CA PRO A 197 -1.36 -7.46 15.51
C PRO A 197 -1.49 -7.13 17.02
N PRO A 198 -0.41 -7.26 17.81
CA PRO A 198 -0.48 -7.02 19.25
C PRO A 198 -0.98 -5.60 19.58
N GLY A 199 -1.93 -5.50 20.52
CA GLY A 199 -2.47 -4.20 20.95
C GLY A 199 -3.39 -3.50 19.95
N SER A 200 -3.75 -4.15 18.83
CA SER A 200 -4.65 -3.59 17.80
C SER A 200 -6.10 -3.44 18.22
N GLY A 201 -6.53 -4.14 19.28
CA GLY A 201 -7.93 -4.16 19.71
C GLY A 201 -8.84 -5.09 18.87
N PHE A 202 -8.32 -5.78 17.86
CA PHE A 202 -9.05 -6.81 17.14
C PHE A 202 -9.29 -8.04 18.04
N ALA A 203 -10.49 -8.61 17.95
CA ALA A 203 -10.88 -9.76 18.75
C ALA A 203 -10.21 -11.07 18.29
N ASP A 204 -10.09 -11.27 16.99
CA ASP A 204 -9.51 -12.47 16.38
C ASP A 204 -9.02 -12.18 14.95
N ALA A 205 -8.41 -13.19 14.32
CA ALA A 205 -7.86 -13.08 12.96
C ALA A 205 -8.94 -12.83 11.90
N ALA A 206 -10.17 -13.31 12.09
CA ALA A 206 -11.26 -13.04 11.16
C ALA A 206 -11.67 -11.56 11.18
N HIS A 207 -11.62 -10.89 12.34
CA HIS A 207 -11.84 -9.43 12.42
C HIS A 207 -10.72 -8.65 11.74
N VAL A 208 -9.46 -9.10 11.86
CA VAL A 208 -8.32 -8.50 11.14
C VAL A 208 -8.54 -8.62 9.64
N ILE A 209 -8.79 -9.82 9.12
CA ILE A 209 -8.96 -10.03 7.66
C ILE A 209 -10.11 -9.19 7.12
N ARG A 210 -11.25 -9.11 7.83
CA ARG A 210 -12.40 -8.28 7.43
C ARG A 210 -12.04 -6.79 7.31
N ALA A 211 -11.35 -6.23 8.30
CA ALA A 211 -10.88 -4.86 8.25
C ALA A 211 -9.89 -4.63 7.09
N TYR A 212 -9.02 -5.60 6.83
CA TYR A 212 -8.03 -5.51 5.74
C TYR A 212 -8.66 -5.64 4.35
N VAL A 213 -9.80 -6.32 4.19
CA VAL A 213 -10.58 -6.31 2.94
C VAL A 213 -11.15 -4.92 2.66
N ALA A 214 -11.60 -4.21 3.69
CA ALA A 214 -12.05 -2.83 3.56
C ALA A 214 -10.88 -1.87 3.22
N LEU A 215 -9.71 -2.07 3.83
CA LEU A 215 -8.48 -1.34 3.47
C LEU A 215 -8.03 -1.65 2.04
N GLU A 216 -8.10 -2.91 1.60
CA GLU A 216 -7.79 -3.28 0.22
C GLU A 216 -8.73 -2.57 -0.76
N LEU A 217 -10.03 -2.51 -0.46
CA LEU A 217 -10.99 -1.72 -1.25
C LEU A 217 -10.61 -0.24 -1.31
N ALA A 218 -10.23 0.37 -0.18
CA ALA A 218 -9.78 1.76 -0.15
C ALA A 218 -8.55 1.98 -1.05
N HIS A 219 -7.54 1.12 -0.94
CA HIS A 219 -6.33 1.17 -1.78
C HIS A 219 -6.68 0.97 -3.26
N TRP A 220 -7.59 0.04 -3.57
CA TRP A 220 -8.06 -0.22 -4.93
C TRP A 220 -8.75 1.01 -5.54
N CYS A 221 -9.46 1.78 -4.72
CA CYS A 221 -10.08 3.06 -5.08
C CYS A 221 -9.12 4.27 -5.06
N GLY A 222 -7.81 4.05 -4.90
CA GLY A 222 -6.79 5.12 -4.92
C GLY A 222 -6.68 5.90 -3.61
N GLN A 223 -7.16 5.31 -2.51
CA GLN A 223 -7.03 5.85 -1.16
C GLN A 223 -6.10 4.92 -0.37
N GLU A 224 -4.80 5.14 -0.52
CA GLU A 224 -3.77 4.31 0.11
C GLU A 224 -3.63 4.64 1.61
N LEU A 225 -4.62 4.30 2.43
CA LEU A 225 -4.68 4.60 3.86
C LEU A 225 -3.53 3.97 4.68
N LEU A 226 -3.36 4.42 5.92
CA LEU A 226 -2.47 3.73 6.88
C LEU A 226 -3.17 2.47 7.40
N LEU A 227 -2.41 1.43 7.72
CA LEU A 227 -2.96 0.17 8.26
C LEU A 227 -3.63 0.32 9.64
N TRP A 228 -3.36 1.44 10.32
CA TRP A 228 -3.96 1.82 11.59
C TRP A 228 -4.95 2.99 11.46
N ASP A 229 -5.42 3.28 10.24
CA ASP A 229 -6.61 4.13 10.06
C ASP A 229 -7.88 3.30 10.24
N THR A 230 -8.88 3.92 10.87
CA THR A 230 -10.24 3.40 10.96
C THR A 230 -11.25 4.49 10.62
N TRP A 231 -12.48 4.13 10.30
CA TRP A 231 -13.58 5.05 10.01
C TRP A 231 -14.92 4.44 10.43
N PRO A 232 -15.97 5.26 10.65
CA PRO A 232 -17.21 4.78 11.28
C PRO A 232 -17.88 3.59 10.58
N ASP A 233 -17.83 3.55 9.24
CA ASP A 233 -18.46 2.48 8.45
C ASP A 233 -17.61 1.20 8.33
N LEU A 234 -16.42 1.16 8.93
CA LEU A 234 -15.58 -0.04 8.92
C LEU A 234 -16.27 -1.21 9.64
N ASP A 235 -17.00 -0.94 10.73
CA ASP A 235 -17.77 -1.94 11.46
C ASP A 235 -18.97 -2.49 10.66
N ALA A 236 -19.37 -1.81 9.58
CA ALA A 236 -20.42 -2.28 8.68
C ALA A 236 -19.92 -3.37 7.70
N PHE A 237 -18.61 -3.64 7.65
CA PHE A 237 -18.02 -4.78 6.92
C PHE A 237 -18.23 -6.09 7.68
N ASP A 238 -19.49 -6.50 7.79
CA ASP A 238 -19.87 -7.82 8.26
C ASP A 238 -19.42 -8.93 7.28
N ALA A 239 -19.63 -10.19 7.66
CA ALA A 239 -19.18 -11.32 6.87
C ALA A 239 -19.79 -11.36 5.44
N ASP A 240 -21.04 -10.94 5.27
CA ASP A 240 -21.75 -10.97 3.98
C ASP A 240 -21.24 -9.88 3.05
N LEU A 241 -21.03 -8.66 3.58
CA LEU A 241 -20.43 -7.58 2.81
C LEU A 241 -18.99 -7.93 2.43
N VAL A 242 -18.22 -8.53 3.33
CA VAL A 242 -16.84 -8.93 3.06
C VAL A 242 -16.79 -10.08 2.04
N ASP A 243 -17.67 -11.07 2.13
CA ASP A 243 -17.82 -12.14 1.11
C ASP A 243 -18.07 -11.54 -0.28
N ARG A 244 -18.92 -10.50 -0.36
CA ARG A 244 -19.19 -9.79 -1.61
C ARG A 244 -17.98 -8.99 -2.10
N VAL A 245 -17.40 -8.13 -1.27
CA VAL A 245 -16.27 -7.27 -1.64
C VAL A 245 -15.05 -8.10 -2.06
N ALA A 246 -14.73 -9.17 -1.32
CA ALA A 246 -13.62 -10.04 -1.66
C ALA A 246 -13.78 -10.69 -3.05
N ARG A 247 -14.98 -11.20 -3.39
CA ARG A 247 -15.27 -11.73 -4.73
C ARG A 247 -15.09 -10.68 -5.82
N LEU A 248 -15.59 -9.47 -5.59
CA LEU A 248 -15.49 -8.38 -6.55
C LEU A 248 -14.04 -7.92 -6.75
N LEU A 249 -13.23 -7.84 -5.68
CA LEU A 249 -11.81 -7.47 -5.76
C LEU A 249 -11.03 -8.47 -6.62
N VAL A 250 -11.21 -9.79 -6.37
CA VAL A 250 -10.57 -10.86 -7.15
C VAL A 250 -11.03 -10.82 -8.61
N ALA A 251 -12.33 -10.63 -8.87
CA ALA A 251 -12.85 -10.53 -10.24
C ALA A 251 -12.31 -9.28 -10.97
N ALA A 252 -12.28 -8.12 -10.31
CA ALA A 252 -11.78 -6.87 -10.87
C ALA A 252 -10.30 -6.96 -11.25
N ASP A 253 -9.49 -7.73 -10.53
CA ASP A 253 -8.09 -7.99 -10.89
C ASP A 253 -7.91 -8.73 -12.22
N THR A 254 -8.93 -9.50 -12.64
CA THR A 254 -8.95 -10.15 -13.96
C THR A 254 -9.51 -9.24 -15.06
N GLY A 255 -9.90 -8.00 -14.73
CA GLY A 255 -10.44 -7.00 -15.64
C GLY A 255 -11.96 -6.99 -15.76
N ASP A 256 -12.69 -7.64 -14.83
CA ASP A 256 -14.15 -7.63 -14.83
C ASP A 256 -14.73 -6.23 -14.53
N LYS A 257 -15.20 -5.55 -15.57
CA LYS A 257 -15.67 -4.15 -15.48
C LYS A 257 -16.91 -3.97 -14.62
N ALA A 258 -17.80 -4.96 -14.55
CA ALA A 258 -18.97 -4.88 -13.68
C ALA A 258 -18.54 -4.83 -12.21
N SER A 259 -17.57 -5.67 -11.84
CA SER A 259 -16.99 -5.66 -10.49
C SER A 259 -16.29 -4.35 -10.18
N GLU A 260 -15.56 -3.75 -11.14
CA GLU A 260 -14.93 -2.43 -10.94
C GLU A 260 -15.95 -1.33 -10.60
N VAL A 261 -17.09 -1.31 -11.30
CA VAL A 261 -18.18 -0.34 -11.07
C VAL A 261 -18.81 -0.56 -9.70
N GLU A 262 -19.07 -1.82 -9.35
CA GLU A 262 -19.70 -2.18 -8.08
C GLU A 262 -18.80 -1.88 -6.88
N LEU A 263 -17.50 -2.17 -6.96
CA LEU A 263 -16.51 -1.81 -5.93
C LEU A 263 -16.52 -0.29 -5.68
N THR A 264 -16.53 0.50 -6.75
CA THR A 264 -16.58 1.96 -6.65
C THR A 264 -17.84 2.44 -5.94
N ALA A 265 -19.01 1.83 -6.24
CA ALA A 265 -20.27 2.15 -5.57
C ALA A 265 -20.26 1.75 -4.08
N ILE A 266 -19.69 0.58 -3.73
CA ILE A 266 -19.53 0.15 -2.34
C ILE A 266 -18.60 1.11 -1.60
N TYR A 267 -17.45 1.47 -2.18
CA TYR A 267 -16.52 2.41 -1.57
C TYR A 267 -17.13 3.80 -1.37
N HIS A 268 -17.89 4.32 -2.34
CA HIS A 268 -18.61 5.58 -2.17
C HIS A 268 -19.62 5.51 -1.02
N ARG A 269 -20.19 4.35 -0.71
CA ARG A 269 -21.15 4.19 0.39
C ARG A 269 -20.47 4.05 1.75
N PHE A 270 -19.44 3.22 1.84
CA PHE A 270 -18.85 2.78 3.11
C PHE A 270 -17.42 3.27 3.34
N GLY A 271 -16.87 4.10 2.45
CA GLY A 271 -15.55 4.69 2.60
C GLY A 271 -15.49 5.73 3.72
N PRO A 272 -14.30 6.29 3.98
CA PRO A 272 -14.08 7.28 5.04
C PRO A 272 -14.64 8.69 4.74
N HIS A 273 -15.15 8.96 3.53
CA HIS A 273 -15.72 10.27 3.14
C HIS A 273 -14.82 11.48 3.47
N GLY A 274 -13.51 11.32 3.30
CA GLY A 274 -12.53 12.38 3.49
C GLY A 274 -12.00 12.55 4.92
N THR A 275 -12.47 11.77 5.91
CA THR A 275 -11.93 11.79 7.28
C THR A 275 -11.75 10.39 7.85
N VAL A 276 -10.60 10.16 8.48
CA VAL A 276 -10.31 8.91 9.21
C VAL A 276 -10.00 9.21 10.68
N THR A 277 -10.25 8.22 11.52
CA THR A 277 -9.66 8.14 12.84
C THR A 277 -8.31 7.43 12.70
N GLN A 278 -7.23 8.17 12.84
CA GLN A 278 -5.89 7.60 12.83
C GLN A 278 -5.54 7.10 14.23
N LEU A 279 -5.30 5.80 14.36
CA LEU A 279 -4.75 5.19 15.56
C LEU A 279 -3.22 5.36 15.58
N SER A 280 -2.52 4.65 16.48
CA SER A 280 -1.09 4.77 16.63
C SER A 280 -0.43 3.42 16.92
N PRO A 281 0.58 3.00 16.14
CA PRO A 281 1.37 1.82 16.48
C PRO A 281 2.19 1.99 17.77
N PHE A 282 2.35 3.24 18.25
CA PHE A 282 3.02 3.58 19.51
C PHE A 282 2.07 3.84 20.69
N GLY A 283 0.77 3.52 20.57
CA GLY A 283 -0.20 3.71 21.65
C GLY A 283 -0.57 5.16 21.99
N LYS A 284 -0.30 6.13 21.11
CA LYS A 284 -0.81 7.51 21.25
C LYS A 284 -2.34 7.54 21.11
N PRO A 285 -3.03 8.53 21.72
CA PRO A 285 -4.47 8.69 21.56
C PRO A 285 -4.91 8.79 20.09
N PRO A 286 -6.08 8.25 19.72
CA PRO A 286 -6.64 8.40 18.38
C PRO A 286 -6.83 9.87 17.99
N ARG A 287 -6.61 10.20 16.71
CA ARG A 287 -6.81 11.56 16.17
C ARG A 287 -7.67 11.53 14.92
N GLN A 288 -8.54 12.53 14.76
CA GLN A 288 -9.26 12.75 13.51
C GLN A 288 -8.32 13.40 12.49
N VAL A 289 -8.23 12.82 11.30
CA VAL A 289 -7.36 13.29 10.21
C VAL A 289 -8.17 13.40 8.93
N ARG A 290 -8.11 14.55 8.29
CA ARG A 290 -8.62 14.72 6.94
C ARG A 290 -7.68 14.02 5.96
N ILE A 291 -8.21 13.14 5.12
CA ILE A 291 -7.44 12.46 4.09
C ILE A 291 -7.52 13.24 2.77
N GLU A 292 -6.47 13.15 1.99
CA GLU A 292 -6.36 13.85 0.71
C GLU A 292 -7.02 13.01 -0.39
N THR A 293 -7.91 13.66 -1.15
CA THR A 293 -8.69 12.98 -2.20
C THR A 293 -8.15 13.22 -3.59
N GLU A 294 -7.30 14.24 -3.79
CA GLU A 294 -6.76 14.64 -5.09
C GLU A 294 -5.24 14.87 -5.01
N PRO A 295 -4.47 14.61 -6.08
CA PRO A 295 -3.07 15.00 -6.19
C PRO A 295 -2.85 16.50 -5.94
N ASN A 296 -1.64 16.89 -5.52
CA ASN A 296 -1.33 18.30 -5.37
C ASN A 296 -1.32 18.96 -6.76
N ASP A 297 -2.02 20.09 -6.91
CA ASP A 297 -1.86 20.92 -8.11
C ASP A 297 -0.38 21.26 -8.26
N ARG A 298 0.26 20.72 -9.31
CA ARG A 298 1.64 21.08 -9.66
C ARG A 298 1.64 22.56 -9.98
N GLN A 299 1.96 23.41 -9.01
CA GLN A 299 2.28 24.81 -9.28
C GLN A 299 3.51 24.80 -10.19
N GLN A 300 3.29 25.07 -11.47
CA GLN A 300 4.38 25.35 -12.39
C GLN A 300 5.11 26.61 -11.88
N PRO A 301 6.45 26.61 -11.83
CA PRO A 301 7.21 27.81 -11.51
C PRO A 301 6.96 28.93 -12.54
#